data_AF-A0A2D7RF50-F1
#
_entry.id   AF-A0A2D7RF50-F1
#
_cell.length_a   1.000
_cell.length_b   1.000
_cell.length_c   1.000
_cell.angle_alpha   90.00
_cell.angle_beta   90.00
_cell.angle_gamma   90.00
#
_symmetry.space_group_name_H-M   'P 1'
#
loop_
_entity.id
_entity.type
_entity.pdbx_description
1 polymer ?
#
loop_
_entity_poly.entity_id
_entity_poly.type
_entity_poly.pdbx_seq_one_letter_code
_entity_poly.pdbx_strand_id
1 'polypeptide(L)' 'EVFTGTPGKYVSLADTIRGFKAIISGECDDIPEQAFYMVGGIDEVFKKAEQLG' A
#
# COMPACT_ATOMS: atom_id res chain seq x y z
N GLU A 1 -1.51 -17.00 -1.52
CA GLU A 1 -2.24 -17.85 -0.55
C GLU A 1 -1.57 -19.20 -0.32
N VAL A 2 -1.27 -20.01 -1.36
CA VAL A 2 -0.66 -21.36 -1.19
C VAL A 2 0.88 -21.37 -1.16
N PHE A 3 1.55 -20.37 -1.74
CA PHE A 3 3.02 -20.29 -1.80
C PHE A 3 3.64 -19.30 -0.80
N THR A 4 2.96 -18.18 -0.55
CA THR A 4 3.42 -17.10 0.35
C THR A 4 2.64 -17.03 1.65
N GLY A 5 1.59 -17.85 1.82
CA GLY A 5 0.66 -17.78 2.96
C GLY A 5 -0.19 -16.50 3.05
N THR A 6 0.10 -15.48 2.23
CA THR A 6 -0.59 -14.18 2.28
C THR A 6 -1.81 -14.19 1.36
N PRO A 7 -3.00 -13.76 1.85
CA PRO A 7 -4.19 -13.64 1.03
C PRO A 7 -3.99 -12.58 -0.05
N GLY A 8 -4.37 -12.90 -1.28
CA GLY A 8 -4.36 -11.94 -2.37
C GLY A 8 -5.46 -10.91 -2.15
N LYS A 9 -5.21 -9.65 -2.51
CA LYS A 9 -6.21 -8.60 -2.44
C LYS A 9 -6.51 -8.05 -3.81
N TYR A 10 -7.79 -7.99 -4.13
CA TYR A 10 -8.26 -7.30 -5.32
C TYR A 10 -8.30 -5.79 -5.04
N VAL A 11 -7.73 -5.01 -5.95
CA VAL A 11 -7.69 -3.55 -5.87
C VAL A 11 -8.45 -3.02 -7.05
N SER A 12 -9.43 -2.17 -6.80
CA SER A 12 -10.20 -1.55 -7.87
C SER A 12 -9.32 -0.58 -8.67
N LEU A 13 -9.63 -0.37 -9.95
CA LEU A 13 -8.91 0.61 -10.78
C LEU A 13 -8.92 2.01 -10.15
N ALA A 14 -10.05 2.41 -9.56
CA ALA A 14 -10.19 3.69 -8.89
C ALA A 14 -9.23 3.82 -7.70
N ASP A 15 -9.08 2.77 -6.90
CA ASP A 15 -8.16 2.75 -5.76
C ASP A 15 -6.70 2.74 -6.20
N THR A 16 -6.38 2.02 -7.29
CA THR A 16 -5.04 2.05 -7.88
C THR A 16 -4.68 3.48 -8.31
N ILE A 17 -5.55 4.15 -9.06
CA ILE A 17 -5.31 5.52 -9.53
C ILE A 17 -5.18 6.48 -8.35
N ARG A 18 -6.04 6.37 -7.33
CA ARG A 18 -5.96 7.19 -6.10
C ARG A 18 -4.63 7.00 -5.39
N GLY A 19 -4.20 5.75 -5.19
CA GLY A 19 -2.96 5.42 -4.50
C GLY A 19 -1.72 5.95 -5.23
N PHE A 20 -1.63 5.71 -6.53
CA PHE A 20 -0.51 6.24 -7.32
C PHE A 20 -0.50 7.77 -7.36
N LYS A 21 -1.68 8.41 -7.39
CA LYS A 21 -1.76 9.87 -7.33
C LYS A 21 -1.21 10.43 -6.02
N ALA A 22 -1.53 9.82 -4.88
CA ALA A 22 -1.02 10.20 -3.57
C ALA A 22 0.51 10.02 -3.47
N ILE A 23 1.04 8.95 -4.06
CA ILE A 23 2.50 8.72 -4.13
C ILE A 23 3.16 9.82 -4.96
N ILE A 24 2.61 10.16 -6.13
CA ILE A 24 3.19 11.18 -7.02
C ILE A 24 3.03 12.60 -6.47
N SER A 25 1.99 12.87 -5.68
CA SER A 25 1.79 14.19 -5.03
C SER A 25 2.73 14.42 -3.84
N GLY A 26 3.50 13.41 -3.42
CA GLY A 26 4.40 13.48 -2.26
C GLY A 26 3.68 13.30 -0.91
N GLU A 27 2.40 12.93 -0.91
CA GLU A 27 1.63 12.69 0.33
C GLU A 27 2.14 11.47 1.12
N CYS A 28 2.97 10.63 0.51
CA CYS A 28 3.51 9.43 1.11
C CYS A 28 5.05 9.47 1.28
N ASP A 29 5.69 10.62 1.13
CA ASP A 29 7.15 10.75 1.17
C ASP A 29 7.75 10.43 2.55
N ASP A 30 6.97 10.65 3.62
CA ASP A 30 7.36 10.32 5.00
C ASP A 30 7.19 8.84 5.35
N ILE A 31 6.65 8.03 4.43
CA ILE A 31 6.34 6.62 4.68
C ILE A 31 7.55 5.73 4.34
N PRO A 32 7.96 4.81 5.24
CA PRO A 32 9.02 3.85 4.93
C PRO A 32 8.70 2.99 3.70
N GLU A 33 9.68 2.77 2.83
CA GLU A 33 9.53 1.96 1.60
C GLU A 33 8.96 0.55 1.89
N GLN A 34 9.28 -0.02 3.06
CA GLN A 34 8.77 -1.33 3.50
C GLN A 34 7.24 -1.38 3.66
N ALA A 35 6.60 -0.23 3.90
CA ALA A 35 5.14 -0.13 4.01
C ALA A 35 4.44 -0.36 2.66
N PHE A 36 5.13 -0.15 1.54
CA PHE A 36 4.59 -0.36 0.19
C PHE A 36 4.74 -1.81 -0.31
N TYR A 37 5.47 -2.65 0.41
CA TYR A 37 5.72 -4.03 0.00
C TYR A 37 4.56 -4.95 0.37
N MET A 38 4.03 -5.70 -0.61
CA MET A 38 2.99 -6.73 -0.45
C MET A 38 1.72 -6.21 0.23
N VAL A 39 1.19 -5.09 -0.25
CA VAL A 39 -0.06 -4.48 0.21
C VAL A 39 -1.11 -4.47 -0.91
N GLY A 40 -2.38 -4.44 -0.54
CA GLY A 40 -3.47 -4.29 -1.51
C GLY A 40 -3.55 -2.85 -2.04
N GLY A 41 -4.04 -1.93 -1.21
CA GLY A 41 -4.23 -0.53 -1.59
C GLY A 41 -3.43 0.45 -0.73
N ILE A 42 -3.55 1.74 -1.05
CA ILE A 42 -2.85 2.82 -0.33
C ILE A 42 -3.26 2.90 1.14
N ASP A 43 -4.50 2.56 1.48
CA ASP A 43 -4.99 2.56 2.87
C ASP A 43 -4.22 1.53 3.74
N GLU A 44 -3.72 0.46 3.13
CA GLU A 44 -2.88 -0.53 3.81
C GLU A 44 -1.44 -0.09 3.95
N VAL A 45 -0.94 0.73 3.01
CA VAL A 45 0.35 1.39 3.14
C VAL A 45 0.38 2.24 4.40
N PHE A 46 -0.63 3.10 4.60
CA PHE A 46 -0.72 3.94 5.79
C PHE A 46 -0.78 3.10 7.08
N LYS A 47 -1.62 2.06 7.12
CA LYS A 47 -1.71 1.17 8.29
C LYS A 47 -0.40 0.45 8.58
N LYS A 48 0.34 0.04 7.55
CA LYS A 48 1.62 -0.64 7.69
C LYS A 48 2.72 0.34 8.09
N ALA A 49 2.66 1.58 7.61
CA ALA A 49 3.53 2.66 8.03
C ALA A 49 3.38 2.93 9.53
N GLU A 50 2.14 2.99 10.05
CA GLU A 50 1.86 3.12 11.49
C GLU A 50 2.42 1.97 12.34
N GLN A 51 2.61 0.78 11.77
CA GLN A 51 3.19 -0.37 12.47
C GLN A 51 4.73 -0.41 12.42
N LEU A 52 5.34 0.34 11.51
CA LEU A 52 6.78 0.40 11.29
C LEU A 52 7.44 1.62 11.96
N GLY A 53 6.64 2.62 12.35
CA GLY A 53 7.06 3.77 13.16
C GLY A 53 6.93 3.52 14.66
#